data_AF-A0AB34G459-F1
#
_entry.id   AF-A0AB34G459-F1
#
_cell.length_a   1.000
_cell.length_b   1.000
_cell.length_c   1.000
_cell.angle_alpha   90.00
_cell.angle_beta   90.00
_cell.angle_gamma   90.00
#
_symmetry.space_group_name_H-M   'P 1'
#
loop_
_entity.id
_entity.type
_entity.pdbx_description
1 polymer ?
#
loop_
_entity_poly.entity_id
_entity_poly.type
_entity_poly.pdbx_seq_one_letter_code
_entity_poly.pdbx_strand_id
1 'polypeptide(L)'
;MTRLLDDIFAELGLSRYLDAFVDQGFDTWDTILDIQESDLDALGVKLGHRRKLQRRIANARGIAPSVSLASVKSTTDEVKPESSRRESSRLDGNSEGSGVTKRKYRRHPKPDENAPERPPSAYVLFSNKMREDLKGQSLTFTEIAKLVGENWQSLDPTEKETYESQANAAKEKYHRDLAEYKKTPEYRRYSHYLHDFKEKQAKHMKVGTPEVTPRQHE
;
A
#
# COMPACT_ATOMS: atom_id res chain seq x y z
N MET A 1 8.40 -37.29 18.52
CA MET A 1 7.67 -36.01 18.72
C MET A 1 7.97 -34.99 17.61
N THR A 2 9.14 -35.02 16.96
CA THR A 2 9.52 -34.12 15.85
C THR A 2 8.77 -34.33 14.51
N ARG A 3 8.18 -35.51 14.28
CA ARG A 3 7.50 -35.82 12.99
C ARG A 3 6.33 -34.90 12.67
N LEU A 4 5.53 -34.55 13.68
CA LEU A 4 4.38 -33.66 13.51
C LEU A 4 4.82 -32.25 13.09
N LEU A 5 5.95 -31.78 13.63
CA LEU A 5 6.49 -30.48 13.30
C LEU A 5 7.05 -30.44 11.87
N ASP A 6 7.78 -31.48 11.48
CA ASP A 6 8.32 -31.65 10.13
C ASP A 6 7.20 -31.64 9.08
N ASP A 7 6.12 -32.39 9.31
CA ASP A 7 4.95 -32.43 8.42
C ASP A 7 4.30 -31.04 8.24
N ILE A 8 4.14 -30.28 9.33
CA ILE A 8 3.57 -28.93 9.28
C ILE A 8 4.48 -27.95 8.53
N PHE A 9 5.79 -28.02 8.79
CA PHE A 9 6.76 -27.17 8.10
C PHE A 9 6.86 -27.54 6.62
N ALA A 10 6.77 -28.81 6.25
CA ALA A 10 6.69 -29.26 4.87
C ALA A 10 5.43 -28.72 4.17
N GLU A 11 4.26 -28.82 4.80
CA GLU A 11 2.98 -28.33 4.25
C GLU A 11 2.98 -26.80 4.02
N LEU A 12 3.63 -26.04 4.92
CA LEU A 12 3.76 -24.59 4.81
C LEU A 12 4.87 -24.13 3.84
N GLY A 13 5.72 -25.07 3.39
CA GLY A 13 6.91 -24.79 2.57
C GLY A 13 8.04 -24.13 3.37
N LEU A 14 8.15 -24.46 4.66
CA LEU A 14 9.08 -23.92 5.65
C LEU A 14 10.16 -24.91 6.09
N SER A 15 10.21 -26.12 5.52
CA SER A 15 11.17 -27.18 5.88
C SER A 15 12.63 -26.71 5.95
N ARG A 16 13.04 -25.75 5.11
CA ARG A 16 14.40 -25.16 5.14
C ARG A 16 14.78 -24.45 6.45
N TYR A 17 13.80 -24.11 7.29
CA TYR A 17 14.01 -23.46 8.58
C TYR A 17 13.90 -24.45 9.74
N LEU A 18 13.51 -25.70 9.49
CA LEU A 18 13.24 -26.68 10.54
C LEU A 18 14.44 -26.88 11.45
N ASP A 19 15.63 -27.08 10.87
CA ASP A 19 16.87 -27.29 11.63
C ASP A 19 17.17 -26.09 12.54
N ALA A 20 17.03 -24.86 12.03
CA ALA A 20 17.25 -23.64 12.80
C ALA A 20 16.25 -23.47 13.96
N PHE A 21 15.02 -23.99 13.83
CA PHE A 21 14.03 -23.97 14.90
C PHE A 21 14.37 -25.02 15.97
N VAL A 22 14.73 -26.24 15.56
CA VAL A 22 15.11 -27.32 16.47
C VAL A 22 16.38 -26.96 17.26
N ASP A 23 17.38 -26.37 16.59
CA ASP A 23 18.64 -25.92 17.21
C ASP A 23 18.42 -24.84 18.28
N GLN A 24 17.34 -24.07 18.16
CA GLN A 24 16.96 -23.00 19.09
C GLN A 24 15.90 -23.45 20.11
N GLY A 25 15.59 -24.75 20.16
CA GLY A 25 14.70 -25.35 21.14
C GLY A 25 13.20 -25.31 20.78
N PHE A 26 12.85 -25.00 19.53
CA PHE A 26 11.48 -25.07 19.00
C PHE A 26 11.26 -26.40 18.26
N ASP A 27 11.33 -27.52 18.99
CA ASP A 27 11.29 -28.88 18.46
C ASP A 27 9.88 -29.51 18.43
N THR A 28 8.89 -28.81 18.99
CA THR A 28 7.50 -29.27 19.09
C THR A 28 6.50 -28.21 18.63
N TRP A 29 5.34 -28.64 18.14
CA TRP A 29 4.30 -27.71 17.69
C TRP A 29 3.79 -26.80 18.81
N ASP A 30 3.73 -27.28 20.05
CA ASP A 30 3.30 -26.49 21.21
C ASP A 30 4.23 -25.30 21.48
N THR A 31 5.56 -25.52 21.46
CA THR A 31 6.54 -24.42 21.60
C THR A 31 6.45 -23.38 20.48
N ILE A 32 6.01 -23.81 19.29
CA ILE A 32 5.82 -22.92 18.13
C ILE A 32 4.52 -22.12 18.24
N LEU A 33 3.50 -22.59 18.95
CA LEU A 33 2.32 -21.77 19.18
C LEU A 33 2.70 -20.47 19.91
N ASP A 34 3.65 -20.54 20.83
CA ASP A 34 4.06 -19.43 21.69
C ASP A 34 5.16 -18.53 21.10
N ILE A 35 5.66 -18.84 19.90
CA ILE A 35 6.70 -18.06 19.24
C ILE A 35 6.24 -16.65 18.88
N GLN A 36 7.06 -15.64 19.19
CA GLN A 36 6.77 -14.24 18.88
C GLN A 36 7.37 -13.82 17.53
N GLU A 37 6.91 -12.68 17.00
CA GLU A 37 7.42 -12.15 15.73
C GLU A 37 8.91 -11.78 15.81
N SER A 38 9.39 -11.35 16.98
CA SER A 38 10.80 -11.08 17.26
C SER A 38 11.67 -12.33 17.10
N ASP A 39 11.19 -13.47 17.60
CA ASP A 39 11.93 -14.73 17.56
C ASP A 39 12.05 -15.24 16.13
N LEU A 40 10.96 -15.12 15.34
CA LEU A 40 10.96 -15.46 13.93
C LEU A 40 11.91 -14.57 13.10
N ASP A 41 12.09 -13.31 13.50
CA ASP A 41 13.03 -12.39 12.86
C ASP A 41 14.48 -12.73 13.22
N ALA A 42 14.75 -13.07 14.48
CA ALA A 42 16.05 -13.55 14.96
C ALA A 42 16.48 -14.87 14.29
N LEU A 43 15.52 -15.75 14.00
CA LEU A 43 15.72 -16.99 13.22
C LEU A 43 15.90 -16.75 11.72
N GLY A 44 15.87 -15.49 11.25
CA GLY A 44 16.07 -15.13 9.84
C GLY A 44 14.94 -15.58 8.91
N VAL A 45 13.74 -15.85 9.45
CA VAL A 45 12.61 -16.30 8.64
C VAL A 45 12.09 -15.12 7.80
N LYS A 46 11.94 -15.31 6.49
CA LYS A 46 11.44 -14.24 5.61
C LYS A 46 10.01 -13.83 5.97
N LEU A 47 9.66 -12.55 5.84
CA LEU A 47 8.35 -12.01 6.26
C LEU A 47 7.14 -12.78 5.69
N GLY A 48 7.19 -13.20 4.43
CA GLY A 48 6.12 -14.01 3.82
C GLY A 48 5.97 -15.40 4.45
N HIS A 49 7.08 -15.99 4.89
CA HIS A 49 7.12 -17.28 5.59
C HIS A 49 6.62 -17.15 7.04
N ARG A 50 7.01 -16.08 7.74
CA ARG A 50 6.46 -15.71 9.06
C ARG A 50 4.94 -15.62 9.04
N ARG A 51 4.38 -14.91 8.05
CA ARG A 51 2.92 -14.74 7.88
C ARG A 51 2.18 -16.06 7.65
N LYS A 52 2.79 -17.04 6.98
CA LYS A 52 2.19 -18.37 6.80
C LYS A 52 2.13 -19.14 8.12
N LEU A 53 3.23 -19.13 8.87
CA LEU A 53 3.32 -19.80 10.16
C LEU A 53 2.37 -19.16 11.20
N GLN A 54 2.37 -17.84 11.32
CA GLN A 54 1.45 -17.09 12.18
C GLN A 54 -0.02 -17.38 11.84
N ARG A 55 -0.37 -17.50 10.56
CA ARG A 55 -1.73 -17.86 10.14
C ARG A 55 -2.09 -19.29 10.56
N ARG A 56 -1.17 -20.24 10.43
CA ARG A 56 -1.38 -21.62 10.89
C ARG A 56 -1.53 -21.68 12.41
N ILE A 57 -0.72 -20.93 13.16
CA ILE A 57 -0.80 -20.82 14.63
C ILE A 57 -2.15 -20.21 15.05
N ALA A 58 -2.59 -19.12 14.42
CA ALA A 58 -3.88 -18.50 14.72
C ALA A 58 -5.06 -19.46 14.49
N ASN A 59 -5.04 -20.19 13.36
CA ASN A 59 -6.04 -21.21 13.05
C ASN A 59 -6.03 -22.36 14.08
N ALA A 60 -4.83 -22.81 14.50
CA ALA A 60 -4.68 -23.88 15.50
C ALA A 60 -5.17 -23.46 16.89
N ARG A 61 -5.03 -22.17 17.25
CA ARG A 61 -5.57 -21.58 18.49
C ARG A 61 -7.09 -21.32 18.43
N GLY A 62 -7.76 -21.65 17.34
CA GLY A 62 -9.20 -21.37 17.15
C GLY A 62 -9.52 -19.89 17.06
N ILE A 63 -8.51 -19.03 16.86
CA ILE A 63 -8.68 -17.59 16.72
C ILE A 63 -9.05 -17.34 15.27
N ALA A 64 -10.32 -16.97 15.04
CA ALA A 64 -10.81 -16.64 13.71
C ALA A 64 -9.91 -15.57 13.05
N PRO A 65 -9.65 -15.66 11.73
CA PRO A 65 -8.75 -14.75 11.01
C PRO A 65 -9.19 -13.27 10.99
N SER A 66 -10.30 -12.93 11.65
CA SER A 66 -10.84 -11.58 11.82
C SER A 66 -10.29 -10.83 13.06
N VAL A 67 -9.63 -11.51 14.00
CA VAL A 67 -9.07 -10.84 15.18
C VAL A 67 -7.63 -10.41 14.89
N SER A 68 -7.43 -9.11 14.67
CA SER A 68 -6.09 -8.52 14.58
C SER A 68 -5.37 -8.68 15.91
N LEU A 69 -4.20 -9.33 15.90
CA LEU A 69 -3.31 -9.41 17.06
C LEU A 69 -2.71 -8.02 17.31
N ALA A 70 -3.39 -7.20 18.10
CA ALA A 70 -2.85 -5.97 18.64
C ALA A 70 -2.09 -6.27 19.94
N SER A 71 -0.82 -5.85 19.96
CA SER A 71 0.07 -5.84 21.10
C SER A 71 -0.60 -5.16 22.30
N VAL A 72 -0.80 -5.90 23.39
CA VAL A 72 -1.19 -5.33 24.68
C VAL A 72 0.00 -4.55 25.24
N LYS A 73 -0.11 -3.22 25.29
CA LYS A 73 0.69 -2.39 26.18
C LYS A 73 -0.23 -1.86 27.28
N SER A 74 -0.03 -2.35 28.50
CA SER A 74 -0.47 -1.67 29.71
C SER A 74 0.27 -0.34 29.84
N THR A 75 -0.47 0.75 30.09
CA THR A 75 -0.33 1.63 31.27
C THR A 75 -1.37 2.76 31.23
N THR A 76 -2.18 2.77 32.29
CA THR A 76 -2.95 3.84 32.98
C THR A 76 -2.82 5.32 32.62
N ASP A 77 -4.01 5.95 32.61
CA ASP A 77 -4.46 7.25 33.14
C ASP A 77 -4.31 8.61 32.39
N GLU A 78 -5.51 9.13 32.05
CA GLU A 78 -6.08 10.47 32.31
C GLU A 78 -5.67 11.75 31.52
N VAL A 79 -6.72 12.29 30.85
CA VAL A 79 -7.16 13.70 30.72
C VAL A 79 -6.82 14.52 29.44
N LYS A 80 -7.91 14.87 28.73
CA LYS A 80 -8.20 15.78 27.58
C LYS A 80 -8.30 17.26 28.08
N PRO A 81 -8.11 18.40 27.32
CA PRO A 81 -8.89 18.87 26.13
C PRO A 81 -8.16 19.71 25.04
N GLU A 82 -8.43 19.48 23.74
CA GLU A 82 -9.42 20.11 22.81
C GLU A 82 -8.92 21.35 22.03
N SER A 83 -8.86 21.25 20.68
CA SER A 83 -9.35 22.30 19.77
C SER A 83 -9.64 21.79 18.34
N SER A 84 -10.92 21.90 17.97
CA SER A 84 -11.53 22.32 16.70
C SER A 84 -10.86 22.01 15.34
N ARG A 85 -11.46 21.10 14.55
CA ARG A 85 -11.52 21.23 13.07
C ARG A 85 -12.64 20.41 12.39
N ARG A 86 -13.70 21.15 12.04
CA ARG A 86 -14.61 21.06 10.87
C ARG A 86 -15.08 19.68 10.40
N GLU A 87 -16.34 19.41 10.73
CA GLU A 87 -17.18 18.33 10.25
C GLU A 87 -17.67 18.57 8.82
N SER A 88 -17.47 17.60 7.94
CA SER A 88 -18.18 17.51 6.65
C SER A 88 -18.83 16.14 6.58
N SER A 89 -20.15 16.17 6.55
CA SER A 89 -21.06 15.04 6.61
C SER A 89 -20.88 14.08 5.42
N ARG A 90 -20.62 12.81 5.73
CA ARG A 90 -20.87 11.70 4.80
C ARG A 90 -21.84 10.74 5.48
N LEU A 91 -23.01 10.64 4.84
CA LEU A 91 -24.14 9.84 5.27
C LEU A 91 -23.75 8.37 5.44
N ASP A 92 -24.21 7.85 6.57
CA ASP A 92 -24.07 6.48 7.05
C ASP A 92 -24.77 5.48 6.11
N GLY A 93 -24.05 4.45 5.71
CA GLY A 93 -24.55 3.34 4.91
C GLY A 93 -24.22 2.05 5.64
N ASN A 94 -25.14 1.65 6.53
CA ASN A 94 -25.14 0.38 7.23
C ASN A 94 -25.04 -0.80 6.25
N SER A 95 -23.96 -1.56 6.31
CA SER A 95 -23.88 -2.87 5.65
C SER A 95 -23.01 -3.80 6.51
N GLU A 96 -23.70 -4.56 7.36
CA GLU A 96 -23.15 -5.71 8.07
C GLU A 96 -22.67 -6.77 7.07
N GLY A 97 -21.41 -7.21 7.21
CA GLY A 97 -20.85 -8.28 6.40
C GLY A 97 -19.34 -8.16 6.17
N SER A 98 -18.53 -8.05 7.22
CA SER A 98 -17.08 -7.90 7.12
C SER A 98 -16.37 -9.25 6.88
N GLY A 99 -16.60 -9.84 5.72
CA GLY A 99 -15.57 -10.66 5.06
C GLY A 99 -14.61 -9.71 4.35
N VAL A 100 -13.29 -9.83 4.58
CA VAL A 100 -12.28 -9.10 3.79
C VAL A 100 -12.32 -9.63 2.36
N THR A 101 -13.28 -9.13 1.57
CA THR A 101 -13.31 -9.37 0.14
C THR A 101 -12.11 -8.61 -0.43
N LYS A 102 -11.16 -9.35 -1.02
CA LYS A 102 -10.07 -8.73 -1.77
C LYS A 102 -10.69 -7.81 -2.81
N ARG A 103 -10.46 -6.50 -2.68
CA ARG A 103 -10.94 -5.50 -3.65
C ARG A 103 -10.52 -5.96 -5.04
N LYS A 104 -11.49 -6.16 -5.94
CA LYS A 104 -11.23 -6.59 -7.31
C LYS A 104 -10.35 -5.55 -8.01
N TYR A 105 -9.23 -5.99 -8.56
CA TYR A 105 -8.29 -5.10 -9.27
C TYR A 105 -9.02 -4.44 -10.45
N ARG A 106 -9.08 -3.11 -10.43
CA ARG A 106 -9.63 -2.31 -11.53
C ARG A 106 -8.48 -1.92 -12.45
N ARG A 107 -8.54 -2.33 -13.71
CA ARG A 107 -7.52 -1.95 -14.71
C ARG A 107 -7.53 -0.43 -14.91
N HIS A 108 -6.38 0.16 -15.15
CA HIS A 108 -6.25 1.57 -15.53
C HIS A 108 -6.06 1.69 -17.05
N PRO A 109 -6.47 2.81 -17.68
CA PRO A 109 -6.16 3.05 -19.10
C PRO A 109 -4.65 3.09 -19.31
N LYS A 110 -4.19 2.66 -20.48
CA LYS A 110 -2.77 2.80 -20.85
C LYS A 110 -2.42 4.28 -20.99
N PRO A 111 -1.24 4.73 -20.53
CA PRO A 111 -0.75 6.06 -20.82
C PRO A 111 -0.50 6.23 -22.33
N ASP A 112 -0.54 7.47 -22.79
CA ASP A 112 -0.27 7.86 -24.16
C ASP A 112 1.19 8.26 -24.30
N GLU A 113 1.91 7.69 -25.27
CA GLU A 113 3.32 7.98 -25.54
C GLU A 113 3.52 9.37 -26.19
N ASN A 114 2.49 9.90 -26.86
CA ASN A 114 2.57 11.20 -27.54
C ASN A 114 2.10 12.37 -26.66
N ALA A 115 1.51 12.08 -25.50
CA ALA A 115 1.07 13.11 -24.59
C ALA A 115 2.28 13.77 -23.91
N PRO A 116 2.29 15.10 -23.77
CA PRO A 116 3.34 15.77 -23.03
C PRO A 116 3.40 15.22 -21.60
N GLU A 117 4.61 15.10 -21.06
CA GLU A 117 4.82 14.59 -19.71
C GLU A 117 4.36 15.59 -18.65
N ARG A 118 3.88 15.08 -17.51
CA ARG A 118 3.46 15.95 -16.42
C ARG A 118 4.67 16.68 -15.83
N PRO A 119 4.59 18.01 -15.67
CA PRO A 119 5.69 18.80 -15.17
C PRO A 119 5.92 18.49 -13.68
N PRO A 120 7.17 18.48 -13.21
CA PRO A 120 7.48 18.30 -11.80
C PRO A 120 6.98 19.50 -10.97
N SER A 121 6.56 19.24 -9.74
CA SER A 121 6.25 20.31 -8.78
C SER A 121 7.52 20.90 -8.16
N ALA A 122 7.40 22.03 -7.48
CA ALA A 122 8.51 22.70 -6.79
C ALA A 122 9.24 21.75 -5.82
N TYR A 123 8.46 21.01 -5.02
CA TYR A 123 9.01 19.98 -4.12
C TYR A 123 9.73 18.87 -4.89
N VAL A 124 9.18 18.40 -6.02
CA VAL A 124 9.81 17.33 -6.81
C VAL A 124 11.14 17.81 -7.41
N LEU A 125 11.18 19.03 -7.94
CA LEU A 125 12.40 19.66 -8.44
C LEU A 125 13.48 19.73 -7.36
N PHE A 126 13.11 20.24 -6.18
CA PHE A 126 14.00 20.28 -5.02
C PHE A 126 14.44 18.87 -4.57
N SER A 127 13.52 17.92 -4.49
CA SER A 127 13.81 16.55 -4.06
C SER A 127 14.76 15.83 -5.00
N ASN A 128 14.67 16.09 -6.30
CA ASN A 128 15.54 15.50 -7.30
C ASN A 128 16.95 16.08 -7.18
N LYS A 129 17.08 17.40 -7.01
CA LYS A 129 18.37 18.05 -6.78
C LYS A 129 19.05 17.50 -5.51
N MET A 130 18.31 17.48 -4.40
CA MET A 130 18.84 16.97 -3.13
C MET A 130 19.22 15.49 -3.21
N ARG A 131 18.47 14.67 -3.94
CA ARG A 131 18.83 13.26 -4.18
C ARG A 131 20.11 13.10 -5.01
N GLU A 132 20.34 13.97 -5.99
CA GLU A 132 21.60 13.99 -6.76
C GLU A 132 22.77 14.46 -5.88
N ASP A 133 22.56 15.43 -4.98
CA ASP A 133 23.58 15.89 -4.02
C ASP A 133 23.95 14.82 -2.98
N LEU A 134 22.97 14.00 -2.56
CA LEU A 134 23.16 12.88 -1.63
C LEU A 134 23.57 11.57 -2.33
N LYS A 135 23.74 11.61 -3.66
CA LYS A 135 24.12 10.44 -4.45
C LYS A 135 25.55 10.03 -4.11
N GLY A 136 25.73 8.76 -3.73
CA GLY A 136 27.03 8.23 -3.31
C GLY A 136 27.24 8.21 -1.79
N GLN A 137 26.33 8.79 -1.01
CA GLN A 137 26.27 8.54 0.43
C GLN A 137 25.63 7.17 0.68
N SER A 138 26.10 6.43 1.69
CA SER A 138 25.54 5.14 2.10
C SER A 138 24.25 5.29 2.91
N LEU A 139 23.37 6.19 2.49
CA LEU A 139 22.06 6.42 3.09
C LEU A 139 20.99 5.57 2.39
N THR A 140 20.06 5.04 3.16
CA THR A 140 18.91 4.35 2.61
C THR A 140 17.94 5.33 1.96
N PHE A 141 17.16 4.86 0.98
CA PHE A 141 16.13 5.67 0.32
C PHE A 141 15.17 6.35 1.32
N THR A 142 14.82 5.64 2.39
CA THR A 142 13.93 6.14 3.44
C THR A 142 14.56 7.30 4.22
N GLU A 143 15.85 7.22 4.53
CA GLU A 143 16.59 8.30 5.20
C GLU A 143 16.72 9.52 4.31
N ILE A 144 17.04 9.33 3.03
CA ILE A 144 17.08 10.41 2.04
C ILE A 144 15.70 11.08 1.93
N ALA A 145 14.61 10.32 1.89
CA ALA A 145 13.27 10.88 1.83
C ALA A 145 12.90 11.71 3.07
N LYS A 146 13.33 11.29 4.27
CA LYS A 146 13.14 12.06 5.51
C LYS A 146 13.91 13.38 5.47
N LEU A 147 15.21 13.32 5.14
CA LEU A 147 16.07 14.50 5.06
C LEU A 147 15.55 15.51 4.03
N VAL A 148 15.12 15.04 2.85
CA VAL A 148 14.51 15.91 1.83
C VAL A 148 13.23 16.56 2.35
N GLY A 149 12.39 15.83 3.08
CA GLY A 149 11.17 16.36 3.67
C GLY A 149 11.45 17.46 4.70
N GLU A 150 12.38 17.21 5.61
CA GLU A 150 12.80 18.17 6.64
C GLU A 150 13.42 19.42 6.02
N ASN A 151 14.37 19.25 5.09
CA ASN A 151 15.04 20.38 4.45
C ASN A 151 14.11 21.22 3.58
N TRP A 152 13.03 20.65 3.04
CA TRP A 152 11.99 21.43 2.33
C TRP A 152 11.15 22.29 3.28
N GLN A 153 10.85 21.78 4.48
CA GLN A 153 10.09 22.54 5.49
C GLN A 153 10.94 23.65 6.11
N SER A 154 12.25 23.41 6.27
CA SER A 154 13.21 24.37 6.81
C SER A 154 13.84 25.28 5.75
N LEU A 155 13.48 25.13 4.48
CA LEU A 155 14.01 25.94 3.38
C LEU A 155 13.60 27.42 3.54
N ASP A 156 14.49 28.34 3.20
CA ASP A 156 14.17 29.77 3.22
C ASP A 156 13.03 30.07 2.22
N PRO A 157 12.10 30.98 2.55
CA PRO A 157 11.02 31.36 1.64
C PRO A 157 11.49 31.83 0.26
N THR A 158 12.64 32.50 0.17
CA THR A 158 13.19 33.01 -1.11
C THR A 158 13.71 31.88 -2.00
N GLU A 159 14.38 30.89 -1.42
CA GLU A 159 14.82 29.70 -2.15
C GLU A 159 13.61 28.87 -2.57
N LYS A 160 12.61 28.75 -1.69
CA LYS A 160 11.36 28.05 -1.98
C LYS A 160 10.62 28.69 -3.15
N GLU A 161 10.52 30.02 -3.17
CA GLU A 161 9.91 30.79 -4.25
C GLU A 161 10.62 30.56 -5.58
N THR A 162 11.95 30.38 -5.58
CA THR A 162 12.70 30.05 -6.80
C THR A 162 12.25 28.70 -7.39
N TYR A 163 12.08 27.67 -6.57
CA TYR A 163 11.56 26.37 -7.03
C TYR A 163 10.09 26.45 -7.44
N GLU A 164 9.28 27.26 -6.76
CA GLU A 164 7.87 27.50 -7.13
C GLU A 164 7.76 28.21 -8.49
N SER A 165 8.58 29.22 -8.74
CA SER A 165 8.66 29.91 -10.03
C SER A 165 9.06 28.95 -11.16
N GLN A 166 10.10 28.12 -10.95
CA GLN A 166 10.50 27.10 -11.93
C GLN A 166 9.39 26.08 -12.20
N ALA A 167 8.70 25.62 -11.16
CA ALA A 167 7.58 24.69 -11.31
C ALA A 167 6.39 25.33 -12.05
N ASN A 168 6.11 26.61 -11.79
CA ASN A 168 5.07 27.35 -12.48
C ASN A 168 5.41 27.53 -13.97
N ALA A 169 6.64 27.90 -14.30
CA ALA A 169 7.10 28.00 -15.69
C ALA A 169 7.01 26.64 -16.43
N ALA A 170 7.42 25.54 -15.78
CA ALA A 170 7.29 24.21 -16.33
C ALA A 170 5.80 23.81 -16.54
N LYS A 171 4.93 24.21 -15.61
CA LYS A 171 3.48 24.01 -15.70
C LYS A 171 2.83 24.77 -16.85
N GLU A 172 3.22 26.03 -17.04
CA GLU A 172 2.75 26.84 -18.16
C GLU A 172 3.19 26.27 -19.51
N LYS A 173 4.46 25.87 -19.62
CA LYS A 173 4.98 25.17 -20.81
C LYS A 173 4.16 23.91 -21.10
N TYR A 174 3.95 23.07 -20.09
CA TYR A 174 3.13 21.87 -20.24
C TYR A 174 1.70 22.17 -20.69
N HIS A 175 1.07 23.22 -20.14
CA HIS A 175 -0.28 23.59 -20.56
C HIS A 175 -0.35 24.03 -22.02
N ARG A 176 0.67 24.76 -22.50
CA ARG A 176 0.79 25.15 -23.90
C ARG A 176 0.96 23.92 -24.79
N ASP A 177 1.92 23.06 -24.46
CA ASP A 177 2.23 21.86 -25.23
C ASP A 177 1.03 20.89 -25.23
N LEU A 178 0.29 20.79 -24.11
CA LEU A 178 -0.95 20.01 -24.02
C LEU A 178 -2.08 20.60 -24.86
N ALA A 179 -2.19 21.93 -24.95
CA ALA A 179 -3.19 22.58 -25.79
C ALA A 179 -2.92 22.34 -27.27
N GLU A 180 -1.65 22.29 -27.67
CA GLU A 180 -1.23 21.89 -29.01
C GLU A 180 -1.49 20.40 -29.25
N TYR A 181 -1.08 19.54 -28.32
CA TYR A 181 -1.31 18.10 -28.37
C TYR A 181 -2.78 17.74 -28.59
N LYS A 182 -3.71 18.43 -27.91
CA LYS A 182 -5.16 18.22 -28.06
C LYS A 182 -5.70 18.47 -29.47
N LYS A 183 -4.98 19.21 -30.31
CA LYS A 183 -5.38 19.48 -31.71
C LYS A 183 -4.91 18.38 -32.67
N THR A 184 -3.99 17.52 -32.24
CA THR A 184 -3.36 16.50 -33.06
C THR A 184 -4.29 15.29 -33.31
N PRO A 185 -4.14 14.57 -34.44
CA PRO A 185 -4.89 13.34 -34.69
C PRO A 185 -4.55 12.22 -33.69
N GLU A 186 -3.36 12.23 -33.10
CA GLU A 186 -2.89 11.31 -32.06
C GLU A 186 -3.79 11.41 -30.82
N TYR A 187 -4.05 12.63 -30.34
CA TYR A 187 -4.97 12.86 -29.21
C TYR A 187 -6.38 12.38 -29.53
N ARG A 188 -6.86 12.55 -30.78
CA ARG A 188 -8.19 12.06 -31.18
C ARG A 188 -8.28 10.53 -31.08
N ARG A 189 -7.25 9.81 -31.54
CA ARG A 189 -7.18 8.34 -31.42
C ARG A 189 -7.15 7.92 -29.96
N TYR A 190 -6.34 8.59 -29.14
CA TYR A 190 -6.26 8.31 -27.71
C TYR A 190 -7.56 8.62 -26.96
N SER A 191 -8.24 9.71 -27.30
CA SER A 191 -9.55 10.06 -26.75
C SER A 191 -10.61 8.98 -27.05
N HIS A 192 -10.62 8.46 -28.28
CA HIS A 192 -11.49 7.33 -28.64
C HIS A 192 -11.15 6.07 -27.83
N TYR A 193 -9.86 5.76 -27.68
CA TYR A 193 -9.42 4.65 -26.83
C TYR A 193 -9.87 4.81 -25.36
N LEU A 194 -9.76 6.02 -24.79
CA LEU A 194 -10.21 6.31 -23.43
C LEU A 194 -11.73 6.13 -23.28
N HIS A 195 -12.50 6.55 -24.28
CA HIS A 195 -13.94 6.35 -24.33
C HIS A 195 -14.29 4.85 -24.32
N ASP A 196 -13.74 4.08 -25.26
CA ASP A 196 -13.97 2.62 -25.36
C ASP A 196 -13.54 1.89 -24.09
N PHE A 197 -12.43 2.30 -23.48
CA PHE A 197 -11.95 1.73 -22.23
C PHE A 197 -12.92 1.99 -21.08
N LYS A 198 -13.44 3.22 -20.96
CA LYS A 198 -14.42 3.58 -19.93
C LYS A 198 -15.73 2.82 -20.10
N GLU A 199 -16.20 2.66 -21.33
CA GLU A 199 -17.40 1.86 -21.63
C GLU A 199 -17.22 0.38 -21.28
N LYS A 200 -16.09 -0.24 -21.68
CA LYS A 200 -15.77 -1.63 -21.35
C LYS A 200 -15.71 -1.84 -19.84
N GLN A 201 -15.12 -0.90 -19.11
CA GLN A 201 -15.12 -0.93 -17.65
C GLN A 201 -16.50 -0.79 -17.03
N ALA A 202 -17.34 0.12 -17.54
CA ALA A 202 -18.71 0.27 -17.07
C ALA A 202 -19.53 -1.01 -17.31
N LYS A 203 -19.39 -1.65 -18.48
CA LYS A 203 -20.01 -2.93 -18.81
C LYS A 203 -19.52 -4.04 -17.87
N HIS A 204 -18.21 -4.15 -17.63
CA HIS A 204 -17.66 -5.14 -16.71
C HIS A 204 -18.08 -4.94 -15.24
N MET A 205 -18.38 -3.70 -14.83
CA MET A 205 -18.91 -3.39 -13.50
C MET A 205 -20.40 -3.75 -13.37
N LYS A 206 -21.21 -3.60 -14.43
CA LYS A 206 -22.64 -3.95 -14.42
C LYS A 206 -22.91 -5.46 -14.43
N VAL A 207 -22.05 -6.25 -15.06
CA VAL A 207 -22.18 -7.73 -15.14
C VAL A 207 -21.80 -8.42 -13.82
N GLY A 208 -21.18 -7.71 -12.87
CA GLY A 208 -20.73 -8.27 -11.59
C GLY A 208 -21.73 -8.20 -10.43
N THR A 209 -22.89 -7.58 -10.62
CA THR A 209 -24.00 -7.55 -9.63
C THR A 209 -24.93 -8.74 -9.91
N PRO A 210 -24.99 -9.76 -9.03
CA PRO A 210 -25.96 -10.85 -9.21
C PRO A 210 -27.38 -10.28 -9.09
N GLU A 211 -28.16 -10.45 -10.14
CA GLU A 211 -29.59 -10.18 -10.15
C GLU A 211 -30.28 -11.14 -9.17
N VAL A 212 -30.66 -10.63 -8.00
CA VAL A 212 -31.48 -11.38 -7.05
C VAL A 212 -32.90 -11.41 -7.63
N THR A 213 -33.19 -12.43 -8.44
CA THR A 213 -34.55 -12.74 -8.88
C THR A 213 -35.41 -13.07 -7.65
N PRO A 214 -36.53 -12.36 -7.40
CA PRO A 214 -37.42 -12.69 -6.30
C PRO A 214 -38.05 -14.06 -6.58
N ARG A 215 -37.81 -15.04 -5.70
CA ARG A 215 -38.57 -16.30 -5.72
C ARG A 215 -40.03 -15.96 -5.45
N GLN A 216 -40.88 -16.18 -6.44
CA GLN A 216 -42.31 -16.25 -6.21
C GLN A 216 -42.57 -17.51 -5.38
N HIS A 217 -43.15 -17.32 -4.20
CA HIS A 217 -43.71 -18.39 -3.41
C HIS A 217 -45.08 -18.73 -4.00
N GLU A 218 -45.19 -19.92 -4.59
CA GLU A 218 -46.45 -20.66 -4.73
C GLU A 218 -46.80 -21.37 -3.42
#